data_AF-A0A7C8ARB1-F1
#
_entry.id   AF-A0A7C8ARB1-F1
#
_cell.length_a   1.000
_cell.length_b   1.000
_cell.length_c   1.000
_cell.angle_alpha   90.00
_cell.angle_beta   90.00
_cell.angle_gamma   90.00
#
_symmetry.space_group_name_H-M   'P 1'
#
loop_
_entity.id
_entity.type
_entity.pdbx_description
1 polymer ?
#
loop_
_entity_poly.entity_id
_entity_poly.type
_entity_poly.pdbx_seq_one_letter_code
_entity_poly.pdbx_strand_id
1 'polypeptide(L)' 'MEVWKCNKCGNTITVKTPPETCPSCAAQCEFVNVTCYTPDCGGPGSGNVDGKVFQESYKGLK' A
#
# COMPACT_ATOMS: atom_id res chain seq x y z
N MET A 1 -2.36 8.61 -8.79
CA MET A 1 -1.07 8.18 -8.19
C MET A 1 -1.44 7.13 -7.16
N GLU A 2 -0.87 5.94 -7.24
CA GLU A 2 -1.30 4.81 -6.41
C GLU A 2 -0.24 4.51 -5.36
N VAL A 3 -0.69 4.20 -4.15
CA VAL A 3 0.16 3.84 -3.03
C VAL A 3 -0.01 2.36 -2.76
N TRP A 4 1.12 1.66 -2.72
CA TRP A 4 1.19 0.22 -2.57
C TRP A 4 1.99 -0.12 -1.32
N LYS A 5 1.44 -0.98 -0.47
CA LYS A 5 2.08 -1.44 0.76
C LYS A 5 2.59 -2.85 0.60
N CYS A 6 3.87 -3.06 0.91
CA CYS A 6 4.50 -4.37 0.94
C CYS A 6 3.89 -5.24 2.05
N ASN A 7 3.40 -6.42 1.69
CA ASN A 7 2.86 -7.41 2.62
C ASN A 7 3.94 -8.23 3.35
N LYS A 8 5.18 -7.75 3.43
CA LYS A 8 6.24 -8.42 4.20
C LYS A 8 6.89 -7.50 5.21
N CYS A 9 7.39 -6.36 4.72
CA CYS A 9 8.08 -5.38 5.57
C CYS A 9 7.19 -4.18 5.93
N GLY A 10 6.01 -4.05 5.32
CA GLY A 10 5.11 -2.91 5.55
C GLY A 10 5.50 -1.61 4.86
N ASN A 11 6.61 -1.58 4.09
CA ASN A 11 7.04 -0.41 3.32
C ASN A 11 5.98 0.02 2.30
N THR A 12 5.82 1.32 2.08
CA THR A 12 4.91 1.89 1.08
C THR A 12 5.66 2.51 -0.07
N ILE A 13 5.22 2.24 -1.29
CA ILE A 13 5.78 2.81 -2.52
C ILE A 13 4.66 3.46 -3.35
N THR A 14 5.02 4.50 -4.08
CA THR A 14 4.07 5.29 -4.86
C THR A 14 4.35 5.13 -6.34
N VAL A 15 3.65 4.20 -6.99
CA VAL A 15 3.88 3.79 -8.39
C VAL A 15 2.55 3.34 -9.01
N LYS A 16 2.42 3.40 -10.35
CA LYS A 16 1.22 2.90 -11.06
C LYS A 16 1.08 1.38 -11.02
N THR A 17 2.20 0.66 -10.85
CA THR A 17 2.21 -0.80 -10.82
C THR A 17 3.31 -1.22 -9.87
N PRO A 18 3.01 -2.02 -8.84
CA PRO A 18 4.01 -2.45 -7.88
C PRO A 18 5.00 -3.41 -8.55
N PRO A 19 6.31 -3.34 -8.21
CA PRO A 19 7.27 -4.33 -8.66
C PRO A 19 7.03 -5.66 -7.95
N GLU A 20 7.50 -6.76 -8.53
CA GLU A 20 7.47 -8.06 -7.86
C GLU A 20 8.42 -8.10 -6.65
N THR A 21 9.56 -7.41 -6.75
CA THR A 21 10.58 -7.36 -5.70
C THR A 21 10.48 -6.03 -4.96
N CYS A 22 10.33 -6.08 -3.63
CA CYS A 22 10.28 -4.85 -2.84
C CYS A 22 11.67 -4.20 -2.72
N PRO A 23 11.78 -2.89 -3.01
CA PRO A 23 13.06 -2.17 -2.89
C PRO A 23 13.55 -2.00 -1.46
N SER A 24 12.69 -2.23 -0.45
CA SER A 24 13.04 -2.09 0.96
C SER A 24 13.55 -3.39 1.59
N CYS A 25 12.97 -4.54 1.24
CA CYS A 25 13.38 -5.83 1.80
C CYS A 25 14.04 -6.79 0.80
N ALA A 26 14.20 -6.36 -0.47
CA ALA A 26 14.86 -7.11 -1.54
C ALA A 26 14.32 -8.54 -1.74
N ALA A 27 13.04 -8.77 -1.42
CA ALA A 27 12.37 -10.05 -1.56
C ALA A 27 11.12 -9.90 -2.43
N GLN A 28 10.72 -11.01 -3.06
CA GLN A 28 9.44 -11.10 -3.75
C GLN A 28 8.31 -11.03 -2.73
N CYS A 29 7.36 -10.12 -2.93
CA CYS A 29 6.25 -9.87 -2.02
C CYS A 29 5.01 -9.36 -2.76
N GLU A 30 3.85 -9.59 -2.17
CA GLU A 30 2.62 -9.01 -2.67
C GLU A 30 2.47 -7.58 -2.15
N PHE A 31 1.91 -6.73 -3.00
CA PHE A 31 1.65 -5.35 -2.68
C PHE A 31 0.16 -5.11 -2.59
N VAL A 32 -0.28 -4.57 -1.47
CA VAL A 32 -1.68 -4.19 -1.25
C VAL A 32 -1.86 -2.74 -1.67
N ASN A 33 -2.83 -2.47 -2.54
CA ASN A 33 -3.18 -1.10 -2.90
C ASN A 33 -3.85 -0.44 -1.68
N VAL A 34 -3.19 0.58 -1.13
CA VAL A 34 -3.67 1.37 0.01
C VAL A 34 -4.03 2.79 -0.42
N THR A 35 -4.23 3.02 -1.71
CA THR A 35 -4.65 4.32 -2.23
C THR A 35 -6.01 4.67 -1.67
N CYS A 36 -6.16 5.90 -1.19
CA CYS A 36 -7.45 6.41 -0.75
C CYS A 36 -8.39 6.59 -1.96
N TYR A 37 -9.40 5.73 -2.09
CA TYR A 37 -10.45 5.88 -3.10
C TYR A 37 -11.79 6.33 -2.51
N THR A 38 -11.90 6.37 -1.18
CA THR A 38 -13.15 6.74 -0.52
C THR A 38 -13.16 8.23 -0.16
N PRO A 39 -14.32 8.90 -0.16
CA PRO A 39 -14.44 10.28 0.30
C PRO A 39 -14.03 10.45 1.77
N ASP A 40 -14.22 9.41 2.58
CA ASP A 40 -13.93 9.38 4.02
C ASP A 40 -12.43 9.62 4.30
N CYS A 41 -11.55 9.10 3.43
CA CYS A 41 -10.11 9.35 3.49
C CYS A 41 -9.66 10.56 2.63
N GLY A 42 -10.59 11.26 1.95
CA GLY A 42 -10.32 12.43 1.10
C GLY A 42 -10.25 12.16 -0.41
N GLY A 43 -10.48 10.94 -0.85
CA GLY A 43 -10.45 10.52 -2.24
C GLY A 43 -9.05 10.49 -2.88
N PRO A 44 -8.95 10.07 -4.15
CA PRO A 44 -7.68 9.78 -4.83
C PRO A 44 -6.79 11.00 -5.13
N GLY A 45 -7.29 12.22 -4.88
CA GLY A 45 -6.54 13.48 -5.00
C GLY A 45 -6.00 14.01 -3.68
N SER A 46 -6.34 13.41 -2.54
CA SER A 46 -5.95 13.91 -1.21
C SER A 46 -4.49 13.67 -0.86
N GLY A 47 -3.83 12.71 -1.52
CA GLY A 47 -2.50 12.22 -1.12
C GLY A 47 -2.53 11.31 0.12
N ASN A 48 -3.71 11.01 0.66
CA ASN A 48 -3.86 10.10 1.80
C ASN A 48 -3.84 8.63 1.37
N VAL A 49 -3.52 7.76 2.33
CA VAL A 49 -3.73 6.32 2.22
C VAL A 49 -5.03 5.92 2.91
N ASP A 50 -5.69 4.88 2.42
CA ASP A 50 -6.85 4.31 3.10
C ASP A 50 -6.39 3.63 4.39
N GLY A 51 -6.65 4.27 5.53
CA GLY A 51 -6.23 3.77 6.84
C GLY A 51 -6.84 2.41 7.20
N LYS A 52 -8.05 2.10 6.71
CA LYS A 52 -8.68 0.79 6.98
C LYS A 52 -7.94 -0.30 6.23
N VAL A 53 -7.74 -0.11 4.93
CA VAL A 53 -6.99 -1.06 4.10
C VAL A 53 -5.55 -1.19 4.58
N PHE A 54 -4.92 -0.09 4.99
CA PHE A 54 -3.56 -0.09 5.52
C PHE A 54 -3.44 -0.96 6.79
N GLN A 55 -4.37 -0.81 7.73
CA GLN A 55 -4.36 -1.59 8.98
C GLN A 55 -4.70 -3.07 8.74
N GLU A 56 -5.68 -3.35 7.88
CA GLU A 56 -6.05 -4.74 7.51
C GLU A 56 -4.92 -5.46 6.80
N SER A 57 -4.24 -4.77 5.87
CA SER A 57 -3.03 -5.29 5.21
C SER A 57 -1.93 -5.66 6.20
N TYR A 58 -1.84 -4.98 7.36
CA TYR A 58 -0.87 -5.31 8.39
C TYR A 58 -1.26 -6.54 9.22
N LYS A 59 -2.56 -6.82 9.36
CA LYS A 59 -3.06 -8.00 10.10
C LYS A 59 -2.75 -9.31 9.37
N GLY A 60 -2.69 -9.29 8.04
CA GLY A 60 -2.28 -10.44 7.22
C GLY A 60 -0.78 -10.75 7.24
N LEU A 61 0.03 -9.95 7.93
CA LEU A 61 1.48 -10.17 8.11
C LEU A 61 1.83 -11.09 9.28
N LYS A 62 0.83 -11.53 10.05
CA LYS A 62 1.00 -12.32 11.27
C LYS A 62 0.83 -13.81 11.00
#